data_AF-A0A7W0QPS9-F1
#
_entry.id   AF-A0A7W0QPS9-F1
#
_cell.length_a   1.000
_cell.length_b   1.000
_cell.length_c   1.000
_cell.angle_alpha   90.00
_cell.angle_beta   90.00
_cell.angle_gamma   90.00
#
_symmetry.space_group_name_H-M   'P 1'
#
loop_
_entity.id
_entity.type
_entity.pdbx_description
1 polymer ?
#
loop_
_entity_poly.entity_id
_entity_poly.type
_entity_poly.pdbx_seq_one_letter_code
_entity_poly.pdbx_strand_id
1 'polypeptide(L)'
;MALFASASPATAQAPETANRVDSPTVKVLTGLTVPEFEQEMQHFVQAVGVSCGGCHVRGNFASDDNARKVTARQMIEMTKALNKQFFPNHRPADGESVLGRVTCYTCHQGEAKPKAAP
;
A
#
# COMPACT_ATOMS: atom_id res chain seq x y z
N MET A 1 -40.36 -38.17 -11.65
CA MET A 1 -38.99 -38.20 -11.12
C MET A 1 -38.39 -36.81 -11.29
N ALA A 2 -38.47 -35.97 -10.26
CA ALA A 2 -37.81 -34.66 -10.24
C ALA A 2 -36.58 -34.78 -9.34
N LEU A 3 -35.39 -34.69 -9.94
CA LEU A 3 -34.11 -34.70 -9.23
C LEU A 3 -33.88 -33.30 -8.64
N PHE A 4 -33.94 -33.19 -7.32
CA PHE A 4 -33.50 -32.00 -6.60
C PHE A 4 -31.97 -31.96 -6.60
N ALA A 5 -31.39 -30.87 -7.13
CA ALA A 5 -29.97 -30.57 -6.99
C ALA A 5 -29.73 -29.91 -5.62
N SER A 6 -29.01 -30.60 -4.73
CA SER A 6 -28.59 -30.08 -3.44
C SER A 6 -27.40 -29.13 -3.63
N ALA A 7 -27.59 -27.83 -3.39
CA ALA A 7 -26.47 -26.90 -3.26
C ALA A 7 -25.78 -27.12 -1.91
N SER A 8 -24.48 -27.43 -1.93
CA SER A 8 -23.65 -27.46 -0.73
C SER A 8 -23.38 -26.03 -0.26
N PRO A 9 -23.41 -25.75 1.06
CA PRO A 9 -23.08 -24.43 1.55
C PRO A 9 -21.56 -24.23 1.41
N ALA A 10 -21.16 -23.16 0.72
CA ALA A 10 -19.80 -22.66 0.79
C ALA A 10 -19.55 -22.22 2.25
N THR A 11 -18.62 -22.90 2.93
CA THR A 11 -18.12 -22.46 4.23
C THR A 11 -17.44 -21.11 4.05
N ALA A 12 -18.09 -20.05 4.53
CA ALA A 12 -17.43 -18.78 4.77
C ALA A 12 -16.31 -19.02 5.79
N GLN A 13 -15.06 -19.01 5.33
CA GLN A 13 -13.90 -19.07 6.20
C GLN A 13 -13.87 -17.78 7.02
N ALA A 14 -13.97 -17.92 8.34
CA ALA A 14 -13.74 -16.83 9.28
C ALA A 14 -12.35 -16.23 9.05
N PRO A 15 -12.16 -14.92 9.24
CA PRO A 15 -10.88 -14.28 8.94
C PRO A 15 -9.79 -14.87 9.85
N GLU A 16 -8.80 -15.51 9.24
CA GLU A 16 -7.50 -15.76 9.88
C GLU A 16 -7.04 -14.45 10.52
N THR A 17 -6.55 -14.51 11.75
CA THR A 17 -5.89 -13.37 12.39
C THR A 17 -4.76 -12.91 11.48
N ALA A 18 -4.98 -11.84 10.71
CA ALA A 18 -4.05 -11.44 9.67
C ALA A 18 -2.68 -11.14 10.31
N ASN A 19 -1.67 -11.90 9.92
CA ASN A 19 -0.30 -11.71 10.39
C ASN A 19 0.15 -10.28 10.12
N ARG A 20 0.83 -9.65 11.09
CA ARG A 20 1.43 -8.32 10.90
C ARG A 20 2.78 -8.41 10.23
N VAL A 21 3.13 -7.37 9.49
CA VAL A 21 4.45 -7.24 8.90
C VAL A 21 5.46 -6.94 10.00
N ASP A 22 6.29 -7.92 10.29
CA ASP A 22 7.40 -7.81 11.24
C ASP A 22 8.72 -8.08 10.50
N SER A 23 9.30 -7.02 9.95
CA SER A 23 10.56 -7.08 9.21
C SER A 23 11.41 -5.86 9.54
N PRO A 24 12.71 -6.04 9.86
CA PRO A 24 13.60 -4.92 10.16
C PRO A 24 13.83 -3.98 8.96
N THR A 25 13.47 -4.42 7.74
CA THR A 25 13.59 -3.59 6.53
C THR A 25 12.38 -2.68 6.31
N VAL A 26 11.27 -2.93 7.02
CA VAL A 26 10.08 -2.09 7.03
C VAL A 26 10.21 -1.05 8.13
N LYS A 27 10.64 0.16 7.74
CA LYS A 27 11.03 1.22 8.68
C LYS A 27 9.92 2.22 8.99
N VAL A 28 8.98 2.43 8.06
CA VAL A 28 7.99 3.54 8.13
C VAL A 28 6.54 3.05 8.17
N LEU A 29 6.22 1.99 7.42
CA LEU A 29 4.89 1.36 7.37
C LEU A 29 4.79 0.20 8.38
N THR A 30 5.19 0.46 9.63
CA THR A 30 5.18 -0.53 10.70
C THR A 30 3.76 -0.75 11.23
N GLY A 31 3.49 -1.97 11.70
CA GLY A 31 2.25 -2.29 12.39
C GLY A 31 1.07 -2.59 11.47
N LEU A 32 1.26 -2.61 10.14
CA LEU A 32 0.25 -3.09 9.20
C LEU A 32 0.16 -4.62 9.22
N THR A 33 -1.02 -5.15 8.95
CA THR A 33 -1.19 -6.55 8.53
C THR A 33 -0.52 -6.78 7.18
N VAL A 34 -0.17 -8.03 6.85
CA VAL A 34 0.41 -8.38 5.54
C VAL A 34 -0.51 -7.93 4.39
N PRO A 35 -1.84 -8.16 4.42
CA PRO A 35 -2.73 -7.68 3.38
C PRO A 35 -2.78 -6.16 3.24
N GLU A 36 -2.84 -5.42 4.35
CA GLU A 36 -2.81 -3.94 4.34
C GLU A 36 -1.50 -3.42 3.74
N PHE A 37 -0.37 -4.04 4.10
CA PHE A 37 0.94 -3.66 3.58
C PHE A 37 1.05 -3.92 2.08
N GLU A 38 0.62 -5.08 1.61
CA GLU A 38 0.62 -5.43 0.19
C GLU A 38 -0.31 -4.50 -0.60
N GLN A 39 -1.50 -4.22 -0.08
CA GLN A 39 -2.42 -3.27 -0.69
C GLN A 39 -1.82 -1.87 -0.79
N GLU A 40 -1.14 -1.40 0.24
CA GLU A 40 -0.49 -0.09 0.20
C GLU A 40 0.63 -0.03 -0.85
N MET A 41 1.38 -1.12 -1.03
CA MET A 41 2.37 -1.21 -2.11
C MET A 41 1.72 -1.12 -3.49
N GLN A 42 0.51 -1.69 -3.67
CA GLN A 42 -0.25 -1.54 -4.91
C GLN A 42 -0.74 -0.10 -5.12
N HIS A 43 -1.18 0.58 -4.06
CA HIS A 43 -1.52 2.01 -4.15
C HIS A 43 -0.34 2.84 -4.63
N PHE A 44 0.89 2.57 -4.16
CA PHE A 44 2.09 3.28 -4.61
C PHE A 44 2.41 3.03 -6.08
N VAL A 45 2.32 1.78 -6.52
CA VAL A 45 2.54 1.38 -7.93
C VAL A 45 1.58 2.13 -8.86
N GLN A 46 0.29 2.16 -8.50
CA GLN A 46 -0.73 2.88 -9.28
C GLN A 46 -0.50 4.39 -9.23
N ALA A 47 -0.15 4.93 -8.06
CA ALA A 47 0.01 6.36 -7.88
C ALA A 47 1.20 6.95 -8.65
N VAL A 48 2.30 6.19 -8.74
CA VAL A 48 3.56 6.62 -9.34
C VAL A 48 3.73 6.11 -10.78
N GLY A 49 2.86 5.22 -11.25
CA GLY A 49 2.90 4.73 -12.64
C GLY A 49 4.07 3.80 -12.95
N VAL A 50 4.49 2.99 -11.97
CA VAL A 50 5.62 2.06 -12.12
C VAL A 50 5.27 0.67 -11.61
N SER A 51 5.89 -0.39 -12.14
CA SER A 51 5.75 -1.73 -11.56
C SER A 51 6.58 -1.91 -10.30
N CYS A 52 6.44 -3.04 -9.59
CA CYS A 52 7.18 -3.35 -8.36
C CYS A 52 8.71 -3.21 -8.54
N GLY A 53 9.23 -3.63 -9.69
CA GLY A 53 10.66 -3.51 -10.03
C GLY A 53 11.13 -2.07 -10.27
N GLY A 54 10.21 -1.12 -10.36
CA GLY A 54 10.52 0.31 -10.38
C GLY A 54 11.15 0.79 -9.07
N CYS A 55 10.79 0.18 -7.94
CA CYS A 55 11.33 0.53 -6.62
C CYS A 55 12.13 -0.62 -5.98
N HIS A 56 11.73 -1.88 -6.17
CA HIS A 56 12.36 -3.03 -5.53
C HIS A 56 13.42 -3.70 -6.42
N VAL A 57 14.39 -4.36 -5.78
CA VAL A 57 15.27 -5.32 -6.45
C VAL A 57 14.49 -6.61 -6.69
N ARG A 58 14.49 -7.10 -7.94
CA ARG A 58 13.78 -8.35 -8.29
C ARG A 58 14.35 -9.52 -7.50
N GLY A 59 13.48 -10.33 -6.89
CA GLY A 59 13.88 -11.44 -6.03
C GLY A 59 14.41 -11.04 -4.65
N ASN A 60 14.57 -9.74 -4.35
CA ASN A 60 14.97 -9.25 -3.04
C ASN A 60 14.28 -7.92 -2.71
N PHE A 61 13.01 -8.00 -2.31
CA PHE A 61 12.20 -6.81 -1.98
C PHE A 61 12.74 -6.05 -0.74
N ALA A 62 13.49 -6.73 0.12
CA ALA A 62 14.07 -6.19 1.34
C ALA A 62 15.30 -5.31 1.09
N SER A 63 16.04 -5.52 -0.01
CA SER A 63 17.22 -4.74 -0.38
C SER A 63 16.91 -3.25 -0.57
N ASP A 64 17.85 -2.39 -0.15
CA ASP A 64 17.86 -0.94 -0.39
C ASP A 64 18.80 -0.53 -1.55
N ASP A 65 19.34 -1.49 -2.31
CA ASP A 65 20.30 -1.25 -3.41
C ASP A 65 19.68 -0.48 -4.59
N ASN A 66 18.34 -0.48 -4.70
CA ASN A 66 17.63 0.41 -5.60
C ASN A 66 17.36 1.74 -4.89
N ALA A 67 18.06 2.80 -5.30
CA ALA A 67 17.94 4.14 -4.74
C ALA A 67 16.49 4.68 -4.76
N ARG A 68 15.64 4.25 -5.71
CA ARG A 68 14.23 4.66 -5.75
C ARG A 68 13.44 4.22 -4.53
N LYS A 69 13.78 3.07 -3.91
CA LYS A 69 13.15 2.65 -2.65
C LYS A 69 13.51 3.58 -1.50
N VAL A 70 14.75 4.06 -1.45
CA VAL A 70 15.21 5.02 -0.44
C VAL A 70 14.46 6.35 -0.60
N THR A 71 14.34 6.86 -1.83
CA THR A 71 13.54 8.06 -2.13
C THR A 71 12.06 7.85 -1.78
N ALA A 72 11.47 6.72 -2.16
CA ALA A 72 10.08 6.41 -1.84
C ALA A 72 9.82 6.41 -0.32
N ARG A 73 10.76 5.89 0.48
CA ARG A 73 10.68 5.93 1.94
C ARG A 73 10.61 7.36 2.48
N GLN A 74 11.44 8.27 1.97
CA GLN A 74 11.41 9.69 2.34
C GLN A 74 10.06 10.34 1.94
N MET A 75 9.50 9.96 0.78
CA MET A 75 8.20 10.46 0.35
C MET A 75 7.04 9.94 1.22
N ILE A 76 7.14 8.71 1.73
CA ILE A 76 6.17 8.17 2.69
C ILE A 76 6.22 8.99 3.98
N GLU A 77 7.42 9.29 4.51
CA GLU A 77 7.58 10.13 5.70
C GLU A 77 7.00 11.54 5.51
N MET A 78 7.31 12.18 4.37
CA MET A 78 6.74 13.47 4.00
C MET A 78 5.21 13.43 3.94
N THR A 79 4.64 12.43 3.28
CA THR A 79 3.19 12.29 3.15
C THR A 79 2.51 12.06 4.50
N LYS A 80 3.11 11.23 5.37
CA LYS A 80 2.62 11.06 6.76
C LYS A 80 2.68 12.37 7.54
N ALA A 81 3.73 13.17 7.38
CA ALA A 81 3.86 14.48 8.02
C ALA A 81 2.77 15.46 7.54
N LEU A 82 2.54 15.55 6.22
CA LEU A 82 1.48 16.38 5.63
C LEU A 82 0.10 16.00 6.18
N ASN A 83 -0.24 14.71 6.18
CA ASN A 83 -1.53 14.26 6.69
C ASN A 83 -1.68 14.51 8.19
N LYS A 84 -0.65 14.28 8.99
CA LYS A 84 -0.67 14.59 10.42
C LYS A 84 -0.88 16.07 10.68
N GLN A 85 -0.25 16.94 9.91
CA GLN A 85 -0.30 18.39 10.10
C GLN A 85 -1.63 18.98 9.64
N PHE A 86 -2.10 18.61 8.44
CA PHE A 86 -3.22 19.29 7.79
C PHE A 86 -4.54 18.51 7.86
N PHE A 87 -4.49 17.20 8.10
CA PHE A 87 -5.67 16.32 8.14
C PHE A 87 -5.69 15.41 9.38
N PRO A 88 -5.48 15.95 10.60
CA PRO A 88 -5.29 15.13 11.81
C PRO A 88 -6.52 14.26 12.17
N ASN A 89 -7.71 14.69 11.76
CA ASN A 89 -8.97 14.01 12.04
C ASN A 89 -9.41 13.05 10.93
N HIS A 90 -8.68 13.01 9.81
CA HIS A 90 -9.00 12.07 8.74
C HIS A 90 -8.60 10.66 9.15
N ARG A 91 -9.49 9.71 8.89
CA ARG A 91 -9.30 8.27 9.09
C ARG A 91 -9.59 7.61 7.75
N PRO A 92 -8.60 6.94 7.13
CA PRO A 92 -8.85 6.15 5.93
C PRO A 92 -9.94 5.13 6.18
N ALA A 93 -10.85 4.96 5.22
CA ALA A 93 -11.77 3.83 5.21
C ALA A 93 -11.05 2.54 4.78
N ASP A 94 -11.69 1.40 4.99
CA ASP A 94 -11.16 0.11 4.55
C ASP A 94 -10.89 0.13 3.05
N GLY A 95 -9.66 -0.22 2.69
CA GLY A 95 -9.18 -0.26 1.31
C GLY A 95 -8.69 1.08 0.75
N GLU A 96 -8.80 2.19 1.49
CA GLU A 96 -8.09 3.42 1.15
C GLU A 96 -6.60 3.34 1.54
N SER A 97 -5.80 4.28 1.05
CA SER A 97 -4.39 4.35 1.42
C SER A 97 -4.23 4.61 2.91
N VAL A 98 -3.36 3.84 3.56
CA VAL A 98 -3.07 4.00 5.00
C VAL A 98 -2.32 5.29 5.31
N LEU A 99 -1.86 6.04 4.29
CA LEU A 99 -1.20 7.34 4.48
C LEU A 99 -2.18 8.44 4.87
N GLY A 100 -3.45 8.33 4.51
CA GLY A 100 -4.46 9.36 4.76
C GLY A 100 -4.96 10.06 3.52
N ARG A 101 -5.38 11.32 3.71
CA ARG A 101 -6.08 12.12 2.70
C ARG A 101 -5.19 12.56 1.55
N VAL A 102 -3.97 12.99 1.85
CA VAL A 102 -2.92 13.22 0.85
C VAL A 102 -2.27 11.89 0.58
N THR A 103 -2.18 11.51 -0.70
CA THR A 103 -1.51 10.28 -1.11
C THR A 103 -0.46 10.59 -2.16
N CYS A 104 0.30 9.58 -2.57
CA CYS A 104 1.23 9.71 -3.69
C CYS A 104 0.53 10.20 -4.97
N TYR A 105 -0.73 9.81 -5.19
CA TYR A 105 -1.49 10.16 -6.40
C TYR A 105 -1.82 11.66 -6.46
N THR A 106 -1.95 12.33 -5.31
CA THR A 106 -2.19 13.78 -5.23
C THR A 106 -1.17 14.57 -6.06
N CYS A 107 0.09 14.14 -6.07
CA CYS A 107 1.17 14.79 -6.81
C CYS A 107 1.61 14.03 -8.06
N HIS A 108 1.77 12.71 -7.97
CA HIS A 108 2.30 11.91 -9.07
C HIS A 108 1.29 11.67 -10.18
N GLN A 109 -0.01 11.58 -9.87
CA GLN A 109 -1.07 11.42 -10.86
C GLN A 109 -0.84 10.26 -11.86
N GLY A 110 -0.24 9.16 -11.41
CA GLY A 110 0.09 8.02 -12.27
C GLY A 110 1.38 8.16 -13.06
N GLU A 111 2.22 9.15 -12.76
CA GLU A 111 3.49 9.41 -13.44
C GLU A 111 4.67 9.37 -12.48
N ALA A 112 5.80 8.81 -12.94
CA ALA A 112 6.98 8.61 -12.10
C ALA A 112 7.59 9.93 -11.60
N LYS A 113 7.37 11.01 -12.35
CA LYS A 113 7.75 12.37 -11.99
C LYS A 113 6.49 13.23 -11.89
N PRO A 114 6.26 13.90 -10.75
CA PRO A 114 5.18 14.87 -10.64
C PRO A 114 5.32 15.97 -11.68
N LYS A 115 4.19 16.52 -12.14
CA LYS A 115 4.18 17.68 -13.02
C LYS A 115 4.76 18.88 -12.28
N ALA A 116 5.62 19.64 -12.96
CA ALA A 116 6.08 20.92 -12.44
C ALA A 116 4.94 21.94 -12.49
N ALA A 117 4.93 22.88 -11.55
CA ALA A 117 4.12 24.08 -11.69
C ALA A 117 4.55 24.82 -12.98
N PRO A 118 3.62 25.51 -13.67
CA PRO A 118 3.94 26.34 -14.83
C PRO A 118 5.02 27.40 -14.55
#